data_AF-A0A4P6H3X1-F1
#
_entry.id   AF-A0A4P6H3X1-F1
#
_cell.length_a   1.000
_cell.length_b   1.000
_cell.length_c   1.000
_cell.angle_alpha   90.00
_cell.angle_beta   90.00
_cell.angle_gamma   90.00
#
_symmetry.space_group_name_H-M   'P 1'
#
loop_
_entity.id
_entity.type
_entity.pdbx_description
1 polymer ?
#
loop_
_entity_poly.entity_id
_entity_poly.type
_entity_poly.pdbx_seq_one_letter_code
_entity_poly.pdbx_strand_id
1 'polypeptide(L)'
;MALMTPQTRLRLAWGGLALLALAAVIDGWRWHDKQRDNAMIRAGIAERPDPTARAELRFAHATELARRGEHEAAIDAYRVLQDDSALGRAARYNAANQLLLQALVLRGSALPGQALPLIELAKASYREVLRQDPEHWEARYNLERAQRLQPDPDDAEPDAGGPPENAERAATTMRGVSRGLP
;
A
#
# COMPACT_ATOMS: atom_id res chain seq x y z
N MET A 1 24.01 -58.24 -2.06
CA MET A 1 22.65 -57.68 -2.27
C MET A 1 21.63 -58.77 -1.95
N ALA A 2 21.08 -58.80 -0.73
CA ALA A 2 20.06 -59.79 -0.38
C ALA A 2 18.75 -59.48 -1.12
N LEU A 3 18.27 -60.43 -1.94
CA LEU A 3 17.01 -60.33 -2.66
C LEU A 3 15.84 -60.38 -1.67
N MET A 4 15.10 -59.28 -1.53
CA MET A 4 13.91 -59.21 -0.68
C MET A 4 12.88 -60.25 -1.12
N THR A 5 12.30 -60.98 -0.16
CA THR A 5 11.25 -61.97 -0.41
C THR A 5 9.98 -61.32 -0.99
N PRO A 6 9.18 -62.03 -1.79
CA PRO A 6 7.98 -61.48 -2.42
C PRO A 6 6.95 -60.94 -1.40
N GLN A 7 6.87 -61.57 -0.22
CA GLN A 7 6.00 -61.11 0.88
C GLN A 7 6.43 -59.76 1.45
N THR A 8 7.75 -59.53 1.59
CA THR A 8 8.28 -58.24 2.06
C THR A 8 8.01 -57.14 1.04
N ARG A 9 8.16 -57.43 -0.26
CA ARG A 9 7.82 -56.48 -1.33
C ARG A 9 6.35 -56.09 -1.33
N LEU A 10 5.45 -57.06 -1.13
CA LEU A 10 4.01 -56.82 -1.06
C LEU A 10 3.63 -55.96 0.15
N ARG A 11 4.18 -56.25 1.33
CA ARG A 11 3.96 -55.44 2.55
C ARG A 11 4.44 -54.00 2.36
N LEU A 12 5.59 -53.81 1.73
CA LEU A 12 6.09 -52.47 1.40
C LEU A 12 5.22 -51.75 0.38
N ALA A 13 4.70 -52.46 -0.63
CA ALA A 13 3.78 -51.89 -1.60
C ALA A 13 2.47 -51.42 -0.93
N TRP A 14 1.88 -52.24 -0.05
CA TRP A 14 0.70 -51.84 0.73
C TRP A 14 0.98 -50.69 1.69
N GLY A 15 2.15 -50.69 2.34
CA GLY A 15 2.57 -49.57 3.19
C GLY A 15 2.71 -48.27 2.39
N GLY A 16 3.34 -48.33 1.21
CA GLY A 16 3.44 -47.19 0.31
C GLY A 16 2.06 -46.70 -0.18
N LEU A 17 1.17 -47.63 -0.54
CA LEU A 17 -0.21 -47.29 -0.95
C LEU A 17 -0.98 -46.61 0.19
N ALA A 18 -0.86 -47.10 1.43
CA ALA A 18 -1.52 -46.51 2.59
C ALA A 18 -1.00 -45.10 2.88
N LEU A 19 0.31 -44.87 2.74
CA LEU A 19 0.90 -43.53 2.90
C LEU A 19 0.40 -42.56 1.81
N LEU A 20 0.32 -43.00 0.55
CA LEU A 20 -0.21 -42.19 -0.54
C LEU A 20 -1.70 -41.88 -0.36
N ALA A 21 -2.49 -42.85 0.11
CA ALA A 21 -3.90 -42.65 0.41
C ALA A 21 -4.09 -41.63 1.53
N LEU A 22 -3.28 -41.71 2.60
CA LEU A 22 -3.30 -40.72 3.68
C LEU A 22 -2.91 -39.32 3.18
N ALA A 23 -1.86 -39.21 2.37
CA ALA A 23 -1.46 -37.94 1.76
C ALA A 23 -2.58 -37.35 0.90
N ALA A 24 -3.25 -38.16 0.07
CA ALA A 24 -4.36 -37.73 -0.77
C ALA A 24 -5.56 -37.23 0.04
N VAL A 25 -5.87 -37.86 1.18
CA VAL A 25 -6.93 -37.38 2.09
C VAL A 25 -6.57 -36.03 2.69
N ILE A 26 -5.32 -35.86 3.17
CA ILE A 26 -4.84 -34.59 3.73
C ILE A 26 -4.88 -33.48 2.69
N ASP A 27 -4.42 -33.75 1.47
CA ASP A 27 -4.43 -32.77 0.38
C ASP A 27 -5.85 -32.45 -0.06
N GLY A 28 -6.75 -33.44 -0.11
CA GLY A 28 -8.17 -33.24 -0.37
C GLY A 28 -8.84 -32.32 0.64
N TRP A 29 -8.54 -32.48 1.93
CA TRP A 29 -9.04 -31.60 2.99
C TRP A 29 -8.48 -30.17 2.85
N ARG A 30 -7.17 -30.03 2.64
CA ARG A 30 -6.54 -28.71 2.42
C ARG A 30 -7.10 -28.00 1.19
N TRP A 31 -7.39 -28.74 0.13
CA TRP A 31 -8.02 -28.20 -1.06
C TRP A 31 -9.44 -27.71 -0.77
N HIS A 32 -10.23 -28.51 -0.05
CA HIS A 32 -11.59 -28.13 0.32
C HIS A 32 -11.62 -26.84 1.16
N ASP A 33 -10.73 -26.72 2.15
CA ASP A 33 -10.61 -25.50 2.96
C ASP A 33 -10.27 -24.27 2.10
N LYS A 34 -9.30 -24.40 1.17
CA LYS A 34 -8.96 -23.32 0.24
C LYS A 34 -10.11 -22.94 -0.69
N GLN A 35 -10.89 -23.93 -1.15
CA GLN A 35 -12.05 -23.67 -1.99
C GLN A 35 -13.15 -22.93 -1.25
N ARG A 36 -13.34 -23.23 0.04
CA ARG A 36 -14.27 -22.50 0.91
C ARG A 36 -13.86 -21.04 1.06
N ASP A 37 -12.59 -20.77 1.34
CA ASP A 37 -12.07 -19.40 1.41
C ASP A 37 -12.23 -18.66 0.08
N ASN A 38 -11.85 -19.30 -1.03
CA ASN A 38 -12.02 -18.73 -2.37
C ASN A 38 -13.49 -18.45 -2.71
N ALA A 39 -14.43 -19.24 -2.20
CA ALA A 39 -15.85 -18.97 -2.36
C ALA A 39 -16.27 -17.72 -1.56
N MET A 40 -15.79 -17.55 -0.32
CA MET A 40 -16.04 -16.36 0.49
C MET A 40 -15.46 -15.10 -0.15
N ILE A 41 -14.23 -15.15 -0.64
CA ILE A 41 -13.58 -14.04 -1.34
C ILE A 41 -14.38 -13.64 -2.58
N ARG A 42 -14.82 -14.61 -3.40
CA ARG A 42 -15.63 -14.36 -4.59
C ARG A 42 -17.01 -13.79 -4.27
N ALA A 43 -17.60 -14.16 -3.14
CA ALA A 43 -18.88 -13.63 -2.70
C ALA A 43 -18.79 -12.16 -2.23
N GLY A 44 -17.59 -11.67 -1.92
CA GLY A 44 -17.36 -10.35 -1.34
C GLY A 44 -17.56 -10.39 0.18
N ILE A 45 -16.48 -10.14 0.92
CA ILE A 45 -16.49 -10.23 2.38
C ILE A 45 -16.94 -8.89 2.97
N ALA A 46 -18.24 -8.74 3.16
CA ALA A 46 -18.85 -7.52 3.68
C ALA A 46 -18.55 -7.29 5.17
N GLU A 47 -18.62 -8.34 5.98
CA GLU A 47 -18.40 -8.28 7.42
C GLU A 47 -16.91 -8.34 7.75
N ARG A 48 -16.50 -7.62 8.80
CA ARG A 48 -15.11 -7.63 9.26
C ARG A 48 -14.74 -9.03 9.76
N PRO A 49 -13.74 -9.69 9.15
CA PRO A 49 -13.27 -10.98 9.64
C PRO A 49 -12.62 -10.86 11.02
N ASP A 50 -12.58 -11.98 11.75
CA ASP A 50 -11.86 -12.09 13.02
C ASP A 50 -10.37 -11.67 12.86
N PRO A 51 -9.76 -10.99 13.85
CA PRO A 51 -8.35 -10.60 13.77
C PRO A 51 -7.37 -11.77 13.64
N THR A 52 -7.77 -13.00 13.97
CA THR A 52 -6.97 -14.22 13.80
C THR A 52 -7.28 -14.96 12.50
N ALA A 53 -8.25 -14.47 11.72
CA ALA A 53 -8.57 -15.03 10.40
C ALA A 53 -7.37 -14.92 9.45
N ARG A 54 -7.35 -15.82 8.46
CA ARG A 54 -6.35 -15.85 7.38
C ARG A 54 -6.21 -14.46 6.75
N ALA A 55 -4.96 -14.06 6.49
CA ALA A 55 -4.65 -12.72 6.00
C ALA A 55 -5.32 -12.43 4.64
N GLU A 56 -5.51 -13.46 3.81
CA GLU A 56 -6.20 -13.38 2.51
C GLU A 56 -7.67 -12.98 2.66
N LEU A 57 -8.38 -13.50 3.67
CA LEU A 57 -9.77 -13.12 3.94
C LEU A 57 -9.85 -11.67 4.43
N ARG A 58 -8.91 -11.26 5.28
CA ARG A 58 -8.82 -9.87 5.78
C ARG A 58 -8.48 -8.91 4.66
N PHE A 59 -7.58 -9.30 3.75
CA PHE A 59 -7.24 -8.54 2.55
C PHE A 59 -8.45 -8.40 1.62
N ALA A 60 -9.18 -9.49 1.38
CA ALA A 60 -10.39 -9.47 0.56
C ALA A 60 -11.49 -8.58 1.17
N HIS A 61 -11.63 -8.55 2.49
CA HIS A 61 -12.49 -7.59 3.18
C HIS A 61 -12.05 -6.13 2.95
N ALA A 62 -10.75 -5.82 3.09
CA ALA A 62 -10.20 -4.50 2.78
C ALA A 62 -10.45 -4.10 1.31
N THR A 63 -10.37 -5.07 0.40
CA THR A 63 -10.70 -4.89 -1.03
C THR A 63 -12.17 -4.58 -1.25
N GLU A 64 -13.07 -5.25 -0.53
CA GLU A 64 -14.51 -5.00 -0.60
C GLU A 64 -14.87 -3.61 -0.06
N LEU A 65 -14.25 -3.17 1.05
CA LEU A 65 -14.38 -1.80 1.56
C LEU A 65 -13.93 -0.77 0.51
N ALA A 66 -12.76 -0.99 -0.09
CA ALA A 66 -12.25 -0.14 -1.16
C ALA A 66 -13.19 -0.09 -2.37
N ARG A 67 -13.79 -1.23 -2.76
CA ARG A 67 -14.75 -1.32 -3.88
C ARG A 67 -16.04 -0.53 -3.61
N ARG A 68 -16.44 -0.41 -2.34
CA ARG A 68 -17.59 0.39 -1.90
C ARG A 68 -17.27 1.90 -1.78
N GLY A 69 -16.01 2.30 -1.94
CA GLY A 69 -15.58 3.68 -1.74
C GLY A 69 -15.42 4.05 -0.26
N GLU A 70 -15.39 3.08 0.64
CA GLU A 70 -15.15 3.30 2.08
C GLU A 70 -13.63 3.47 2.34
N HIS A 71 -13.05 4.54 1.80
CA HIS A 71 -11.60 4.71 1.68
C HIS A 71 -10.87 4.65 3.02
N GLU A 72 -11.35 5.36 4.06
CA GLU A 72 -10.72 5.36 5.38
C GLU A 72 -10.73 3.96 6.02
N ALA A 73 -11.89 3.29 6.01
CA ALA A 73 -12.02 1.93 6.54
C ALA A 73 -11.13 0.93 5.77
N ALA A 74 -11.03 1.07 4.44
CA ALA A 74 -10.17 0.25 3.62
C ALA A 74 -8.68 0.47 3.94
N ILE A 75 -8.25 1.72 4.12
CA ILE A 75 -6.88 2.07 4.50
C ILE A 75 -6.51 1.38 5.82
N ASP A 76 -7.36 1.50 6.85
CA ASP A 76 -7.11 0.89 8.15
C ASP A 76 -7.05 -0.64 8.05
N ALA A 77 -7.96 -1.25 7.29
CA ALA A 77 -8.00 -2.69 7.08
C ALA A 77 -6.76 -3.21 6.32
N TYR A 78 -6.20 -2.45 5.37
CA TYR A 78 -4.95 -2.81 4.71
C TYR A 78 -3.72 -2.60 5.59
N ARG A 79 -3.68 -1.53 6.40
CA ARG A 79 -2.50 -1.19 7.22
C ARG A 79 -2.11 -2.28 8.20
N VAL A 80 -3.09 -2.95 8.81
CA VAL A 80 -2.83 -4.05 9.76
C VAL A 80 -2.25 -5.31 9.10
N LEU A 81 -2.29 -5.40 7.76
CA LEU A 81 -1.76 -6.52 6.99
C LEU A 81 -0.38 -6.23 6.39
N GLN A 82 0.16 -5.03 6.61
CA GLN A 82 1.45 -4.64 6.03
C GLN A 82 2.61 -5.34 6.73
N ASP A 83 3.38 -6.08 5.95
CA ASP A 83 4.64 -6.72 6.34
C ASP A 83 5.57 -6.83 5.12
N ASP A 84 6.60 -7.67 5.19
CA ASP A 84 7.56 -7.92 4.10
C ASP A 84 7.12 -9.03 3.15
N SER A 85 5.99 -9.71 3.42
CA SER A 85 5.43 -10.75 2.54
C SER A 85 4.86 -10.13 1.26
N ALA A 86 4.63 -10.96 0.24
CA ALA A 86 4.00 -10.49 -1.00
C ALA A 86 2.59 -9.91 -0.75
N LEU A 87 1.82 -10.49 0.18
CA LEU A 87 0.49 -10.00 0.52
C LEU A 87 0.58 -8.67 1.27
N GLY A 88 1.53 -8.51 2.19
CA GLY A 88 1.73 -7.27 2.93
C GLY A 88 2.20 -6.12 2.04
N ARG A 89 3.04 -6.42 1.02
CA ARG A 89 3.37 -5.45 -0.03
C ARG A 89 2.16 -5.04 -0.85
N ALA A 90 1.34 -6.01 -1.27
CA ALA A 90 0.08 -5.71 -1.95
C ALA A 90 -0.85 -4.88 -1.06
N ALA A 91 -0.88 -5.11 0.25
CA ALA A 91 -1.70 -4.34 1.18
C ALA A 91 -1.19 -2.90 1.30
N ARG A 92 0.13 -2.70 1.34
CA ARG A 92 0.75 -1.37 1.32
C ARG A 92 0.43 -0.61 0.04
N TYR A 93 0.55 -1.25 -1.12
CA TYR A 93 0.18 -0.68 -2.41
C TYR A 93 -1.32 -0.30 -2.46
N ASN A 94 -2.20 -1.18 -2.02
CA ASN A 94 -3.64 -0.90 -2.05
C ASN A 94 -4.06 0.19 -1.05
N ALA A 95 -3.43 0.26 0.13
CA ALA A 95 -3.62 1.36 1.06
C ALA A 95 -3.19 2.71 0.43
N ALA A 96 -2.06 2.73 -0.29
CA ALA A 96 -1.58 3.91 -1.02
C ALA A 96 -2.57 4.35 -2.11
N ASN A 97 -3.17 3.40 -2.84
CA ASN A 97 -4.22 3.69 -3.81
C ASN A 97 -5.43 4.35 -3.13
N GLN A 98 -5.88 3.83 -1.99
CA GLN A 98 -7.01 4.41 -1.26
C GLN A 98 -6.70 5.81 -0.70
N LEU A 99 -5.48 6.04 -0.20
CA LEU A 99 -5.02 7.37 0.21
C LEU A 99 -5.10 8.38 -0.93
N LEU A 100 -4.62 8.00 -2.12
CA LEU A 100 -4.67 8.87 -3.29
C LEU A 100 -6.11 9.15 -3.73
N LEU A 101 -6.98 8.15 -3.76
CA LEU A 101 -8.40 8.32 -4.08
C LEU A 101 -9.10 9.25 -3.06
N GLN A 102 -8.89 9.05 -1.77
CA GLN A 102 -9.43 9.93 -0.73
C GLN A 102 -8.92 11.38 -0.90
N ALA A 103 -7.65 11.56 -1.25
CA ALA A 103 -7.11 12.89 -1.52
C ALA A 103 -7.78 13.57 -2.73
N LEU A 104 -8.11 12.81 -3.79
CA LEU A 104 -8.85 13.34 -4.94
C LEU A 104 -10.25 13.81 -4.52
N VAL A 105 -10.95 13.05 -3.67
CA VAL A 105 -12.26 13.44 -3.11
C VAL A 105 -12.14 14.72 -2.28
N LEU A 106 -11.19 14.78 -1.35
CA LEU A 106 -11.00 15.94 -0.47
C LEU A 106 -10.63 17.20 -1.23
N ARG A 107 -9.84 17.10 -2.30
CA ARG A 107 -9.48 18.26 -3.12
C ARG A 107 -10.68 18.92 -3.81
N GLY A 108 -11.73 18.17 -4.12
CA GLY A 108 -12.99 18.68 -4.65
C GLY A 108 -14.01 19.09 -3.59
N SER A 109 -13.68 18.95 -2.30
CA SER A 109 -14.58 19.19 -1.17
C SER A 109 -14.37 20.58 -0.54
N ALA A 110 -15.09 20.86 0.55
CA ALA A 110 -14.89 22.07 1.35
C ALA A 110 -13.56 22.10 2.14
N LEU A 111 -12.80 20.99 2.16
CA LEU A 111 -11.57 20.83 2.94
C LEU A 111 -10.36 20.44 2.07
N PRO A 112 -10.04 21.17 0.99
CA PRO A 112 -9.00 20.78 0.04
C PRO A 112 -7.59 20.71 0.67
N GLY A 113 -7.34 21.48 1.74
CA GLY A 113 -6.07 21.46 2.46
C GLY A 113 -5.74 20.11 3.10
N GLN A 114 -6.73 19.25 3.34
CA GLN A 114 -6.52 17.91 3.90
C GLN A 114 -6.05 16.90 2.85
N ALA A 115 -6.13 17.22 1.55
CA ALA A 115 -5.69 16.33 0.49
C ALA A 115 -4.16 16.18 0.44
N LEU A 116 -3.42 17.26 0.73
CA LEU A 116 -1.96 17.29 0.65
C LEU A 116 -1.28 16.18 1.48
N PRO A 117 -1.53 16.04 2.80
CA PRO A 117 -0.88 14.99 3.60
C PRO A 117 -1.21 13.57 3.11
N LEU A 118 -2.41 13.35 2.55
CA LEU A 118 -2.78 12.05 1.99
C LEU A 118 -2.00 11.73 0.70
N ILE A 119 -1.77 12.74 -0.15
CA ILE A 119 -0.94 12.57 -1.37
C ILE A 119 0.50 12.25 -0.97
N GLU A 120 1.06 12.98 0.00
CA GLU A 120 2.42 12.72 0.49
C GLU A 120 2.56 11.31 1.09
N LEU A 121 1.59 10.88 1.90
CA LEU A 121 1.60 9.54 2.48
C LEU A 121 1.44 8.45 1.40
N ALA A 122 0.63 8.69 0.37
CA ALA A 122 0.51 7.78 -0.77
C ALA A 122 1.85 7.67 -1.52
N LYS A 123 2.51 8.79 -1.83
CA LYS A 123 3.84 8.81 -2.48
C LYS A 123 4.87 8.05 -1.67
N ALA A 124 4.96 8.30 -0.36
CA ALA A 124 5.87 7.58 0.53
C ALA A 124 5.60 6.07 0.52
N SER A 125 4.32 5.67 0.54
CA SER A 125 3.93 4.26 0.51
C SER A 125 4.26 3.58 -0.82
N TYR A 126 4.09 4.27 -1.96
CA TYR A 126 4.53 3.72 -3.25
C TYR A 126 6.05 3.58 -3.32
N ARG A 127 6.82 4.56 -2.84
CA ARG A 127 8.28 4.46 -2.77
C ARG A 127 8.73 3.26 -1.93
N GLU A 128 8.04 3.01 -0.83
CA GLU A 128 8.29 1.85 0.03
C GLU A 128 8.00 0.52 -0.67
N VAL A 129 6.90 0.43 -1.44
CA VAL A 129 6.63 -0.73 -2.30
C VAL A 129 7.77 -0.94 -3.30
N LEU A 130 8.23 0.13 -3.96
CA LEU A 130 9.31 0.07 -4.94
C LEU A 130 10.68 -0.23 -4.35
N ARG A 131 10.91 0.12 -3.09
CA ARG A 131 12.12 -0.25 -2.37
C ARG A 131 12.22 -1.76 -2.15
N GLN A 132 11.08 -2.42 -1.98
CA GLN A 132 11.00 -3.88 -1.80
C GLN A 132 10.86 -4.63 -3.13
N ASP A 133 10.19 -4.03 -4.12
CA ASP A 133 9.98 -4.57 -5.47
C ASP A 133 10.15 -3.47 -6.54
N PRO A 134 11.39 -3.25 -7.03
CA PRO A 134 11.69 -2.20 -8.01
C PRO A 134 10.98 -2.37 -9.36
N GLU A 135 10.55 -3.59 -9.69
CA GLU A 135 9.90 -3.94 -10.95
C GLU A 135 8.36 -3.79 -10.89
N HIS A 136 7.80 -3.38 -9.74
CA HIS A 136 6.36 -3.18 -9.58
C HIS A 136 5.85 -1.99 -10.41
N TRP A 137 5.47 -2.28 -11.65
CA TRP A 137 5.08 -1.29 -12.65
C TRP A 137 3.94 -0.37 -12.20
N GLU A 138 2.90 -0.93 -11.59
CA GLU A 138 1.72 -0.19 -11.15
C GLU A 138 2.04 0.82 -10.05
N ALA A 139 2.99 0.50 -9.16
CA ALA A 139 3.45 1.43 -8.15
C ALA A 139 4.29 2.57 -8.77
N ARG A 140 5.13 2.28 -9.77
CA ARG A 140 5.89 3.31 -10.52
C ARG A 140 4.94 4.27 -11.22
N TYR A 141 3.97 3.72 -11.95
CA TYR A 141 2.96 4.50 -12.65
C TYR A 141 2.13 5.36 -11.68
N ASN A 142 1.62 4.78 -10.59
CA ASN A 142 0.82 5.54 -9.62
C ASN A 142 1.64 6.61 -8.87
N LEU A 143 2.91 6.33 -8.58
CA LEU A 143 3.82 7.32 -8.00
C LEU A 143 4.03 8.51 -8.95
N GLU A 144 4.30 8.27 -10.23
CA GLU A 144 4.43 9.33 -11.24
C GLU A 144 3.15 10.18 -11.31
N ARG A 145 1.98 9.54 -11.31
CA ARG A 145 0.68 10.24 -11.32
C ARG A 145 0.48 11.07 -10.05
N ALA A 146 0.90 10.57 -8.89
CA ALA A 146 0.85 11.32 -7.64
C ALA A 146 1.84 12.50 -7.63
N GLN A 147 3.03 12.35 -8.20
CA GLN A 147 4.02 13.43 -8.34
C GLN A 147 3.56 14.52 -9.32
N ARG A 148 2.87 14.16 -10.41
CA ARG A 148 2.24 15.17 -11.30
C ARG A 148 1.12 15.92 -10.61
N LEU A 149 0.42 15.26 -9.68
CA LEU A 149 -0.65 15.89 -8.92
C LEU A 149 -0.12 16.85 -7.86
N GLN A 150 0.92 16.43 -7.15
CA GLN A 150 1.64 17.23 -6.16
C GLN A 150 3.14 16.97 -6.33
N PRO A 151 3.84 17.83 -7.07
CA PRO A 151 5.29 17.73 -7.23
C PRO A 151 5.97 17.73 -5.86
N ASP A 152 7.01 16.93 -5.73
CA ASP A 152 7.91 17.07 -4.59
C ASP A 152 8.54 18.47 -4.67
N PRO A 153 8.73 19.17 -3.54
CA PRO A 153 9.47 20.43 -3.56
C PRO A 153 10.85 20.18 -4.17
N ASP A 154 11.32 21.06 -5.04
CA ASP A 154 12.69 20.99 -5.52
C ASP A 154 13.62 21.03 -4.29
N ASP A 155 14.54 20.09 -4.18
CA ASP A 155 15.64 20.13 -3.20
C ASP A 155 16.63 21.28 -3.50
N ALA A 156 16.23 22.23 -4.37
CA ALA A 156 16.94 23.48 -4.53
C ALA A 156 17.03 24.11 -3.14
N GLU A 157 18.26 24.28 -2.66
CA GLU A 157 18.57 25.21 -1.58
C GLU A 157 17.71 26.45 -1.82
N PRO A 158 16.91 26.90 -0.82
CA PRO A 158 16.16 28.13 -0.99
C PRO A 158 17.19 29.15 -1.44
N ASP A 159 17.02 29.68 -2.66
CA ASP A 159 17.88 30.72 -3.20
C ASP A 159 18.02 31.71 -2.05
N ALA A 160 19.22 31.74 -1.46
CA ALA A 160 19.48 32.41 -0.21
C ALA A 160 19.44 33.87 -0.58
N GLY A 161 18.22 34.41 -0.63
CA GLY A 161 17.83 35.52 -1.48
C GLY A 161 18.94 36.53 -1.49
N GLY A 162 19.71 36.53 -2.58
CA GLY A 162 20.69 37.56 -2.81
C GLY A 162 19.98 38.90 -2.59
N PRO A 163 20.65 39.90 -1.99
CA PRO A 163 20.03 41.20 -1.73
C PRO A 163 19.25 41.62 -2.97
N PRO A 164 17.97 42.04 -2.84
CA PRO A 164 17.16 42.36 -4.01
C PRO A 164 17.95 43.33 -4.90
N GLU A 165 18.12 42.99 -6.18
CA GLU A 165 18.96 43.72 -7.15
C GLU A 165 18.62 45.23 -7.29
N ASN A 166 17.56 45.68 -6.63
CA ASN A 166 17.05 47.04 -6.64
C ASN A 166 17.18 47.79 -5.29
N ALA A 167 17.90 47.24 -4.30
CA ALA A 167 18.12 47.91 -3.01
C ALA A 167 18.87 49.25 -3.15
N GLU A 168 19.69 49.41 -4.19
CA GLU A 168 20.47 50.63 -4.44
C GLU A 168 19.62 51.80 -4.94
N ARG A 169 18.42 51.57 -5.49
CA ARG A 169 17.59 52.65 -6.07
C ARG A 169 16.64 53.32 -5.07
N ALA A 170 16.50 52.79 -3.86
CA ALA A 170 15.54 53.29 -2.87
C ALA A 170 16.07 54.44 -1.98
N ALA A 171 17.36 54.78 -2.05
CA ALA A 171 17.98 55.70 -1.09
C ALA A 171 17.84 57.21 -1.42
N THR A 172 17.25 57.61 -2.54
CA THR A 172 17.29 59.02 -3.01
C THR A 172 15.97 59.79 -2.85
N THR A 173 15.13 59.45 -1.87
CA THR A 173 13.98 60.30 -1.50
C THR A 173 13.86 60.51 0.01
N MET A 174 14.95 60.87 0.69
CA MET A 174 14.84 61.58 1.97
C MET A 174 14.83 63.09 1.73
N ARG A 175 13.61 63.66 1.62
CA ARG A 175 13.38 65.10 1.67
C ARG A 175 13.69 65.58 3.09
N GLY A 176 14.74 66.38 3.25
CA GLY A 176 15.11 67.01 4.51
C GLY A 176 13.98 67.88 5.05
N VAL A 177 13.50 67.57 6.26
CA VAL A 177 12.60 68.43 7.02
C VAL A 177 13.45 69.23 8.00
N SER A 178 13.70 70.50 7.67
CA SER A 178 14.24 71.49 8.60
C SER A 178 13.14 71.88 9.60
N ARG A 179 13.30 71.45 10.86
CA ARG A 179 12.43 71.90 11.95
C ARG A 179 12.97 73.22 12.50
N GLY A 180 12.40 74.33 12.04
CA GLY A 180 12.65 75.66 12.59
C GLY A 180 12.22 75.73 14.06
N LEU A 181 13.12 76.22 14.89
CA LEU A 181 12.88 76.57 16.30
C LEU A 181 12.00 77.82 16.40
N PRO A 182 11.16 77.92 17.44
CA PRO A 182 11.01 79.14 18.20
C PRO A 182 11.70 79.06 19.57
#